data_AF-A0A945IUG0-F1
#
_entry.id   AF-A0A945IUG0-F1
#
_cell.length_a   1.000
_cell.length_b   1.000
_cell.length_c   1.000
_cell.angle_alpha   90.00
_cell.angle_beta   90.00
_cell.angle_gamma   90.00
#
_symmetry.space_group_name_H-M   'P 1'
#
loop_
_entity.id
_entity.type
_entity.pdbx_description
1 polymer ?
#
loop_
_entity_poly.entity_id
_entity_poly.type
_entity_poly.pdbx_seq_one_letter_code
_entity_poly.pdbx_strand_id
1 'polypeptide(L)'
;HEGHRTPLGAELTTDPRTTLVHGNFFELVRTREPLAPGGLGRLDAILVDIDHSPRHLLDPSHAGLYRPTGLARLQEQLVPGGVFALWSDAGVDDEFVEVLRGSFASAEAHTVTFENVYTGRATASTIYVAVTAND
;
A
#
# COMPACT_ATOMS: atom_id res chain seq x y z
N HIS A 1 -15.83 6.48 9.16
CA HIS A 1 -16.64 5.40 8.56
C HIS A 1 -18.12 5.57 8.93
N GLU A 2 -18.49 5.59 10.21
CA GLU A 2 -19.90 5.65 10.67
C GLU A 2 -20.75 6.79 10.09
N GLY A 3 -20.15 7.96 9.85
CA GLY A 3 -20.86 9.12 9.32
C GLY A 3 -20.93 9.22 7.79
N HIS A 4 -20.37 8.27 7.03
CA HIS A 4 -20.37 8.22 5.55
C HIS A 4 -19.97 9.53 4.86
N ARG A 5 -19.01 10.28 5.43
CA ARG A 5 -18.68 11.65 5.01
C ARG A 5 -17.73 11.75 3.81
N THR A 6 -17.24 10.62 3.31
CA THR A 6 -16.35 10.55 2.15
C THR A 6 -17.10 10.04 0.93
N PRO A 7 -16.63 10.31 -0.30
CA PRO A 7 -17.08 9.59 -1.48
C PRO A 7 -17.05 8.07 -1.22
N LEU A 8 -18.08 7.36 -1.69
CA LEU A 8 -18.28 5.91 -1.50
C LEU A 8 -18.39 5.46 -0.04
N GLY A 9 -18.47 6.38 0.92
CA GLY A 9 -18.38 6.07 2.35
C GLY A 9 -19.47 5.12 2.84
N ALA A 10 -20.70 5.24 2.35
CA ALA A 10 -21.81 4.33 2.68
C ALA A 10 -21.70 2.98 1.96
N GLU A 11 -21.26 2.98 0.70
CA GLU A 11 -21.14 1.76 -0.10
C GLU A 11 -20.05 0.85 0.47
N LEU A 12 -18.87 1.40 0.78
CA LEU A 12 -17.77 0.62 1.34
C LEU A 12 -18.06 0.11 2.76
N THR A 13 -18.80 0.84 3.58
CA THR A 13 -19.08 0.43 4.98
C THR A 13 -20.23 -0.55 5.11
N THR A 14 -21.13 -0.63 4.13
CA THR A 14 -22.33 -1.48 4.19
C THR A 14 -22.27 -2.69 3.26
N ASP A 15 -21.33 -2.74 2.32
CA ASP A 15 -21.12 -3.91 1.47
C ASP A 15 -20.63 -5.11 2.31
N PRO A 16 -21.32 -6.26 2.29
CA PRO A 16 -20.92 -7.44 3.08
C PRO A 16 -19.58 -8.04 2.66
N ARG A 17 -19.03 -7.66 1.50
CA ARG A 17 -17.70 -8.08 1.03
C ARG A 17 -16.58 -7.25 1.66
N THR A 18 -16.91 -6.12 2.28
CA THR A 18 -15.94 -5.22 2.90
C THR A 18 -15.90 -5.43 4.41
N THR A 19 -14.69 -5.58 4.96
CA THR A 19 -14.46 -5.61 6.40
C THR A 19 -13.56 -4.45 6.79
N LEU A 20 -14.00 -3.65 7.76
CA LEU A 20 -13.18 -2.58 8.33
C LEU A 20 -12.49 -3.09 9.59
N VAL A 21 -11.16 -3.03 9.58
CA VAL A 21 -10.33 -3.42 10.72
C VAL A 21 -9.72 -2.16 11.32
N HIS A 22 -10.04 -1.87 12.57
CA HIS A 22 -9.36 -0.80 13.30
C HIS A 22 -8.04 -1.33 13.84
N GLY A 23 -6.92 -0.83 13.29
CA GLY A 23 -5.59 -1.25 13.70
C GLY A 23 -4.50 -0.34 13.16
N ASN A 24 -3.28 -0.54 13.69
CA ASN A 24 -2.08 0.10 13.18
C ASN A 24 -1.42 -0.82 12.16
N PHE A 25 -1.53 -0.47 10.87
CA PHE A 25 -0.97 -1.25 9.77
C PHE A 25 0.53 -1.51 9.91
N PHE A 26 1.31 -0.50 10.33
CA PHE A 26 2.75 -0.64 10.52
C PHE A 26 3.08 -1.66 11.60
N GLU A 27 2.34 -1.66 12.70
CA GLU A 27 2.49 -2.64 13.77
C GLU A 27 2.13 -4.04 13.30
N LEU A 28 1.00 -4.21 12.61
CA LEU A 28 0.55 -5.50 12.07
C LEU A 28 1.61 -6.12 11.15
N VAL A 29 2.16 -5.33 10.22
CA VAL A 29 3.27 -5.79 9.36
C VAL A 29 4.53 -6.06 10.18
N ARG A 30 4.84 -5.20 11.16
CA ARG A 30 6.05 -5.34 12.00
C ARG A 30 6.02 -6.60 12.85
N THR A 31 4.85 -7.01 13.35
CA THR A 31 4.66 -8.18 14.20
C THR A 31 4.20 -9.43 13.44
N ARG A 32 4.06 -9.33 12.11
CA ARG A 32 3.60 -10.42 11.21
C ARG A 32 2.18 -10.90 11.55
N GLU A 33 1.33 -10.00 12.01
CA GLU A 33 -0.08 -10.30 12.20
C GLU A 33 -0.76 -10.51 10.83
N PRO A 34 -1.71 -11.46 10.71
CA PRO A 34 -2.41 -11.68 9.45
C PRO A 34 -3.21 -10.45 9.01
N LEU A 35 -3.06 -10.08 7.74
CA LEU A 35 -3.80 -8.94 7.16
C LEU A 35 -5.17 -9.34 6.60
N ALA A 36 -5.38 -10.62 6.29
CA ALA A 36 -6.65 -11.11 5.78
C ALA A 36 -7.75 -11.12 6.85
N PRO A 37 -8.98 -10.64 6.53
CA PRO A 37 -10.13 -10.80 7.40
C PRO A 37 -10.36 -12.28 7.72
N GLY A 38 -10.39 -12.62 9.01
CA GLY A 38 -10.58 -14.01 9.48
C GLY A 38 -9.30 -14.83 9.68
N GLY A 39 -8.10 -14.27 9.46
CA GLY A 39 -6.83 -14.88 9.91
C GLY A 39 -5.85 -15.24 8.79
N LEU A 40 -5.25 -16.44 8.87
CA LEU A 40 -4.01 -16.88 8.19
C LEU A 40 -4.03 -16.98 6.64
N GLY A 41 -4.99 -16.35 5.96
CA GLY A 41 -5.06 -16.32 4.50
C GLY A 41 -4.00 -15.38 3.91
N ARG A 42 -3.41 -15.78 2.79
CA ARG A 42 -2.65 -14.87 1.93
C ARG A 42 -3.62 -14.06 1.05
N LEU A 43 -3.22 -12.84 0.72
CA LEU A 43 -3.98 -11.91 -0.08
C LEU A 43 -3.54 -11.97 -1.56
N ASP A 44 -4.48 -11.73 -2.47
CA ASP A 44 -4.17 -11.51 -3.88
C ASP A 44 -3.47 -10.17 -4.12
N ALA A 45 -3.89 -9.15 -3.36
CA ALA A 45 -3.30 -7.83 -3.43
C ALA A 45 -3.29 -7.11 -2.07
N ILE A 46 -2.27 -6.29 -1.86
CA ILE A 46 -2.17 -5.31 -0.77
C ILE A 46 -2.00 -3.94 -1.41
N LEU A 47 -2.99 -3.07 -1.22
CA LEU A 47 -3.01 -1.71 -1.76
C LEU A 47 -2.84 -0.73 -0.60
N VAL A 48 -1.77 0.06 -0.64
CA VAL A 48 -1.37 0.94 0.44
C VAL A 48 -1.48 2.40 0.00
N ASP A 49 -2.29 3.15 0.74
CA ASP A 49 -2.45 4.60 0.64
C ASP A 49 -2.24 5.20 2.03
N ILE A 50 -0.97 5.29 2.43
CA ILE A 50 -0.51 5.79 3.73
C ILE A 50 0.74 6.66 3.54
N ASP A 51 1.07 7.46 4.55
CA ASP A 51 2.16 8.45 4.49
C ASP A 51 2.05 9.43 3.30
N HIS A 52 3.06 10.28 3.11
CA HIS A 52 3.20 11.06 1.88
C HIS A 52 4.03 10.32 0.82
N SER A 53 5.15 9.71 1.24
CA SER A 53 6.03 8.93 0.35
C SER A 53 7.03 8.08 1.16
N PRO A 54 7.72 7.12 0.53
CA PRO A 54 8.80 6.37 1.18
C PRO A 54 9.91 7.24 1.79
N ARG A 55 10.13 8.46 1.26
CA ARG A 55 11.12 9.43 1.77
C ARG A 55 10.54 10.50 2.70
N HIS A 56 9.22 10.69 2.69
CA HIS A 56 8.52 11.70 3.50
C HIS A 56 7.42 11.01 4.32
N LEU A 57 7.81 10.55 5.49
CA LEU A 57 6.94 9.83 6.42
C LEU A 57 6.11 10.82 7.23
N LEU A 58 4.88 10.45 7.59
CA LEU A 58 4.09 11.18 8.57
C LEU A 58 4.63 10.97 10.00
N ASP A 59 5.18 9.79 10.27
CA ASP A 59 5.85 9.46 11.52
C ASP A 59 7.17 8.68 11.24
N PRO A 60 8.30 9.03 11.89
CA PRO A 60 9.57 8.32 11.68
C PRO A 60 9.54 6.82 11.97
N SER A 61 8.63 6.36 12.83
CA SER A 61 8.47 4.92 13.16
C SER A 61 8.01 4.09 11.95
N HIS A 62 7.40 4.72 10.94
CA HIS A 62 6.93 4.07 9.71
C HIS A 62 8.08 3.61 8.81
N ALA A 63 9.29 4.13 9.00
CA ALA A 63 10.46 3.88 8.15
C ALA A 63 10.80 2.39 7.99
N GLY A 64 10.44 1.57 8.98
CA GLY A 64 10.66 0.12 8.93
C GLY A 64 9.92 -0.58 7.79
N LEU A 65 8.74 -0.08 7.40
CA LEU A 65 7.93 -0.67 6.32
C LEU A 65 8.64 -0.61 4.97
N TYR A 66 9.23 0.53 4.65
CA TYR A 66 9.85 0.83 3.35
C TYR A 66 11.25 0.23 3.20
N ARG A 67 11.74 -0.51 4.19
CA ARG A 67 13.03 -1.21 4.15
C ARG A 67 12.83 -2.66 3.71
N PRO A 68 13.88 -3.34 3.21
CA PRO A 68 13.77 -4.73 2.72
C PRO A 68 13.09 -5.69 3.70
N THR A 69 13.36 -5.56 5.00
CA THR A 69 12.75 -6.44 6.02
C THR A 69 11.26 -6.18 6.24
N GLY A 70 10.78 -4.94 6.07
CA GLY A 70 9.36 -4.61 6.11
C GLY A 70 8.62 -5.12 4.87
N LEU A 71 9.23 -4.89 3.69
CA LEU A 71 8.68 -5.34 2.41
C LEU A 71 8.63 -6.87 2.29
N ALA A 72 9.65 -7.60 2.78
CA ALA A 72 9.62 -9.05 2.82
C ALA A 72 8.47 -9.59 3.68
N ARG A 73 8.12 -8.91 4.79
CA ARG A 73 6.97 -9.31 5.63
C ARG A 73 5.64 -9.07 4.92
N LEU A 74 5.53 -8.02 4.11
CA LEU A 74 4.37 -7.80 3.24
C LEU A 74 4.27 -8.89 2.17
N GLN A 75 5.38 -9.22 1.53
CA GLN A 75 5.45 -10.27 0.52
C GLN A 75 4.98 -11.63 1.06
N GLU A 76 5.35 -11.96 2.31
CA GLU A 76 4.90 -13.21 2.97
C GLU A 76 3.36 -13.30 3.12
N GLN A 77 2.66 -12.15 3.16
CA GLN A 77 1.21 -12.07 3.26
C GLN A 77 0.51 -12.19 1.90
N LEU A 78 1.26 -12.23 0.80
CA LEU A 78 0.73 -12.34 -0.56
C LEU A 78 0.83 -13.77 -1.09
N VAL A 79 -0.12 -14.14 -1.95
CA VAL A 79 -0.05 -15.37 -2.76
C VAL A 79 1.09 -15.27 -3.78
N PRO A 80 1.58 -16.39 -4.33
CA PRO A 80 2.42 -16.38 -5.53
C PRO A 80 1.73 -15.64 -6.69
N GLY A 81 2.46 -14.77 -7.37
CA GLY A 81 1.91 -13.83 -8.36
C GLY A 81 1.04 -12.69 -7.79
N GLY A 82 0.93 -12.58 -6.45
CA GLY A 82 0.19 -11.52 -5.77
C GLY A 82 0.87 -10.15 -5.88
N VAL A 83 0.09 -9.09 -5.68
CA VAL A 83 0.50 -7.71 -5.97
C VAL A 83 0.58 -6.85 -4.72
N PHE A 84 1.70 -6.16 -4.54
CA PHE A 84 1.80 -5.01 -3.64
C PHE A 84 1.73 -3.73 -4.46
N ALA A 85 0.87 -2.80 -4.08
CA ALA A 85 0.84 -1.46 -4.67
C ALA A 85 0.88 -0.38 -3.59
N LEU A 86 1.65 0.68 -3.83
CA LEU A 86 1.81 1.81 -2.93
C LEU A 86 1.58 3.12 -3.69
N TRP A 87 0.68 3.96 -3.18
CA TRP A 87 0.54 5.34 -3.60
C TRP A 87 1.60 6.24 -2.93
N SER A 88 2.07 7.26 -3.67
CA SER A 88 2.95 8.29 -3.14
C SER A 88 2.69 9.65 -3.80
N ASP A 89 2.70 10.71 -2.99
CA ASP A 89 2.60 12.10 -3.44
C ASP A 89 3.89 12.62 -4.11
N ALA A 90 5.00 11.90 -3.95
CA ALA A 90 6.29 12.27 -4.54
C ALA A 90 6.42 11.77 -5.98
N GLY A 91 7.38 12.37 -6.71
CA GLY A 91 7.83 11.82 -7.99
C GLY A 91 8.48 10.43 -7.84
N VAL A 92 8.80 9.82 -8.98
CA VAL A 92 9.42 8.49 -9.01
C VAL A 92 10.72 8.48 -8.22
N ASP A 93 10.84 7.51 -7.32
CA ASP A 93 12.02 7.21 -6.55
C ASP A 93 12.66 5.91 -7.03
N ASP A 94 13.65 6.04 -7.93
CA ASP A 94 14.35 4.88 -8.51
C ASP A 94 15.04 4.03 -7.45
N GLU A 95 15.53 4.62 -6.36
CA GLU A 95 16.17 3.87 -5.27
C GLU A 95 15.14 2.98 -4.55
N PHE A 96 13.94 3.51 -4.32
CA PHE A 96 12.86 2.72 -3.72
C PHE A 96 12.38 1.61 -4.66
N VAL A 97 12.37 1.84 -5.98
CA VAL A 97 12.09 0.78 -6.96
C VAL A 97 13.12 -0.35 -6.85
N GLU A 98 14.40 -0.04 -6.70
CA GLU A 98 15.44 -1.08 -6.49
C GLU A 98 15.25 -1.82 -5.16
N VAL A 99 14.85 -1.13 -4.10
CA VAL A 99 14.51 -1.77 -2.81
C VAL A 99 13.34 -2.73 -2.96
N LEU A 100 12.30 -2.37 -3.74
CA LEU A 100 11.19 -3.26 -4.06
C LEU A 100 11.67 -4.48 -4.87
N ARG A 101 12.50 -4.29 -5.91
CA ARG A 101 13.08 -5.39 -6.70
C ARG A 101 13.95 -6.34 -5.87
N GLY A 102 14.53 -5.86 -4.77
CA GLY A 102 15.24 -6.72 -3.83
C GLY A 102 14.34 -7.67 -3.03
N SER A 103 13.04 -7.40 -2.94
CA SER A 103 12.07 -8.21 -2.19
C SER A 103 11.04 -8.92 -3.09
N PHE A 104 10.69 -8.32 -4.21
CA PHE A 104 9.67 -8.82 -5.14
C PHE A 104 10.31 -9.31 -6.45
N ALA A 105 9.59 -10.18 -7.19
CA ALA A 105 10.10 -10.70 -8.45
C ALA A 105 10.14 -9.63 -9.56
N SER A 106 9.25 -8.65 -9.48
CA SER A 106 9.27 -7.46 -10.33
C SER A 106 8.76 -6.25 -9.56
N ALA A 107 9.22 -5.06 -9.96
CA ALA A 107 8.66 -3.80 -9.48
C ALA A 107 8.80 -2.69 -10.53
N GLU A 108 7.75 -1.89 -10.63
CA GLU A 108 7.61 -0.76 -11.55
C GLU A 108 7.02 0.45 -10.81
N ALA A 109 7.30 1.64 -11.33
CA ALA A 109 6.72 2.89 -10.85
C ALA A 109 5.97 3.58 -12.00
N HIS A 110 4.76 4.03 -11.73
CA HIS A 110 3.89 4.68 -12.70
C HIS A 110 3.54 6.09 -12.21
N THR A 111 3.88 7.10 -13.01
CA THR A 111 3.40 8.45 -12.79
C THR A 111 1.95 8.56 -13.24
N VAL A 112 1.05 8.91 -12.33
CA VAL A 112 -0.37 9.14 -12.60
C VAL A 112 -0.62 10.64 -12.50
N THR A 113 -1.03 11.26 -13.61
CA THR A 113 -1.38 12.69 -13.65
C THR A 113 -2.90 12.84 -13.60
N PHE A 114 -3.38 13.76 -12.78
CA PHE A 114 -4.80 14.06 -12.64
C PHE A 114 -5.03 15.56 -12.39
N GLU A 115 -6.22 16.02 -12.72
CA GLU A 115 -6.65 17.39 -12.41
C GLU A 115 -6.95 17.50 -10.90
N ASN A 116 -6.22 18.35 -10.20
CA ASN A 116 -6.47 18.60 -8.80
C ASN A 116 -7.57 19.66 -8.65
N VAL A 117 -8.76 19.21 -8.27
CA VAL A 117 -9.94 20.07 -8.12
C VAL A 117 -9.79 21.17 -7.07
N TYR A 118 -8.85 21.03 -6.13
CA TYR A 118 -8.61 22.02 -5.08
C TYR A 118 -7.64 23.12 -5.52
N THR A 119 -6.67 22.80 -6.39
CA THR A 119 -5.67 23.77 -6.86
C THR A 119 -5.95 24.28 -8.28
N GLY A 120 -6.82 23.59 -9.02
CA GLY A 120 -7.11 23.88 -10.43
C GLY A 120 -5.92 23.61 -11.36
N ARG A 121 -4.99 22.74 -10.96
CA ARG A 121 -3.78 22.42 -11.72
C ARG A 121 -3.61 20.91 -11.86
N ALA A 122 -3.04 20.50 -12.99
CA ALA A 122 -2.53 19.14 -13.14
C ALA A 122 -1.51 18.84 -12.05
N THR A 123 -1.76 17.76 -11.30
CA THR A 123 -0.90 17.22 -10.25
C THR A 123 -0.54 15.79 -10.63
N ALA A 124 0.62 15.32 -10.18
CA ALA A 124 1.04 13.94 -10.41
C ALA A 124 1.37 13.26 -9.08
N SER A 125 1.01 11.98 -8.99
CA SER A 125 1.44 11.05 -7.94
C SER A 125 2.19 9.88 -8.58
N THR A 126 2.90 9.12 -7.76
CA THR A 126 3.55 7.87 -8.18
C THR A 126 2.83 6.67 -7.58
N ILE A 127 2.52 5.67 -8.41
CA ILE A 127 2.06 4.35 -7.97
C ILE A 127 3.20 3.36 -8.19
N TYR A 128 3.70 2.78 -7.11
CA TYR A 128 4.63 1.66 -7.18
C TYR A 128 3.83 0.37 -7.23
N VAL A 129 4.17 -0.54 -8.15
CA VAL A 129 3.54 -1.86 -8.29
C VAL A 129 4.63 -2.90 -8.26
N ALA A 130 4.52 -3.88 -7.36
CA ALA A 130 5.47 -4.97 -7.22
C ALA A 130 4.74 -6.31 -7.16
N VAL A 131 5.30 -7.34 -7.81
CA VAL A 131 4.66 -8.65 -7.96
C VAL A 131 5.53 -9.73 -7.33
N THR A 132 4.93 -10.62 -6.54
CA THR A 132 5.63 -11.78 -5.99
C THR A 132 5.99 -12.78 -7.08
N ALA A 133 6.94 -13.67 -6.82
CA ALA A 133 7.26 -14.74 -7.76
C ALA A 133 6.04 -15.66 -7.96
N ASN A 134 5.89 -16.20 -9.16
CA ASN A 134 5.00 -17.33 -9.39
C ASN A 134 5.62 -18.61 -8.81
N ASP A 135 4.78 -19.59 -8.50
CA ASP A 135 5.21 -20.97 -8.17
C ASP A 135 5.83 -21.68 -9.40
#